data_AF-A0A523V1U9-F1
#
_entry.id   AF-A0A523V1U9-F1
#
_cell.length_a   1.000
_cell.length_b   1.000
_cell.length_c   1.000
_cell.angle_alpha   90.00
_cell.angle_beta   90.00
_cell.angle_gamma   90.00
#
_symmetry.space_group_name_H-M   'P 1'
#
loop_
_entity.id
_entity.type
_entity.pdbx_description
1 polymer ?
#
loop_
_entity_poly.entity_id
_entity_poly.type
_entity_poly.pdbx_seq_one_letter_code
_entity_poly.pdbx_strand_id
1 'polypeptide(L)' 'SGAATWAALQVAKRRESRDKLVVVILPDTGERYLSTWLFGK' A
#
# COMPACT_ATOMS: atom_id res chain seq x y z
N SER A 1 -4.62 -2.11 -3.17
CA SER A 1 -3.29 -1.44 -3.11
C SER A 1 -3.02 -0.58 -1.86
N GLY A 2 -3.92 0.33 -1.46
CA GLY A 2 -3.64 1.28 -0.35
C GLY A 2 -3.33 0.65 1.01
N ALA A 3 -4.12 -0.34 1.45
CA ALA A 3 -3.91 -1.01 2.73
C ALA A 3 -2.53 -1.69 2.85
N ALA A 4 -2.08 -2.35 1.77
CA ALA A 4 -0.78 -3.01 1.73
C ALA A 4 0.36 -1.97 1.85
N THR A 5 0.25 -0.85 1.12
CA THR A 5 1.22 0.26 1.24
C THR A 5 1.24 0.84 2.65
N TRP A 6 0.08 1.05 3.26
CA TRP A 6 -0.01 1.55 4.63
C TRP A 6 0.68 0.62 5.62
N ALA A 7 0.45 -0.69 5.53
CA ALA A 7 1.11 -1.68 6.36
C ALA A 7 2.63 -1.71 6.13
N ALA A 8 3.07 -1.63 4.86
CA ALA A 8 4.49 -1.56 4.52
C ALA A 8 5.17 -0.35 5.16
N LEU A 9 4.50 0.82 5.21
CA LEU A 9 5.01 2.00 5.92
C LEU A 9 5.13 1.76 7.44
N GLN A 10 4.18 1.06 8.05
CA GLN A 10 4.31 0.71 9.48
C GLN A 10 5.47 -0.26 9.73
N VAL A 11 5.72 -1.20 8.80
CA VAL A 11 6.88 -2.11 8.87
C VAL A 11 8.19 -1.36 8.67
N ALA A 12 8.26 -0.43 7.72
CA ALA A 12 9.45 0.35 7.42
C ALA A 12 9.89 1.26 8.59
N LYS A 13 8.93 1.71 9.43
CA LYS A 13 9.22 2.51 10.63
C LYS A 13 9.86 1.73 11.77
N ARG A 14 9.88 0.40 11.73
CA ARG A 14 10.40 -0.42 12.83
C ARG A 14 11.92 -0.36 12.86
N ARG A 15 12.51 -0.40 14.07
CA ARG A 15 13.96 -0.28 14.25
C ARG A 15 14.73 -1.38 13.50
N GLU A 16 14.19 -2.60 13.48
CA GLU A 16 14.76 -3.75 12.78
C GLU A 16 14.70 -3.64 11.24
N SER A 17 13.94 -2.67 10.71
CA SER A 17 13.82 -2.39 9.28
C SER A 17 14.81 -1.31 8.81
N ARG A 18 15.60 -0.71 9.71
CA ARG A 18 16.62 0.27 9.34
C ARG A 18 17.58 -0.33 8.31
N ASP A 19 17.87 0.44 7.27
CA ASP A 19 18.77 0.07 6.17
C ASP A 19 18.32 -1.16 5.35
N LYS A 20 17.05 -1.58 5.48
CA LYS A 20 16.44 -2.64 4.66
C LYS A 20 15.51 -2.07 3.60
N LEU A 21 15.40 -2.79 2.48
CA LEU A 21 14.41 -2.52 1.46
C LEU A 21 13.13 -3.31 1.75
N VAL A 22 12.02 -2.61 1.99
CA VAL A 22 10.69 -3.21 2.14
C VAL A 22 10.02 -3.25 0.77
N VAL A 23 9.64 -4.44 0.30
CA VAL A 23 8.94 -4.66 -0.97
C VAL A 23 7.49 -5.04 -0.69
N VAL A 24 6.54 -4.46 -1.43
CA VAL A 24 5.10 -4.71 -1.29
C VAL A 24 4.42 -4.84 -2.65
N ILE A 25 3.42 -5.72 -2.74
CA ILE A 25 2.64 -5.95 -3.96
C ILE A 25 1.44 -4.99 -4.00
N LEU A 26 1.27 -4.32 -5.13
CA LEU A 26 0.04 -3.62 -5.49
C LEU A 26 -0.69 -4.48 -6.54
N PRO A 27 -1.78 -5.18 -6.17
CA PRO A 27 -2.34 -6.27 -6.97
C PRO A 27 -3.18 -5.80 -8.18
N ASP A 28 -3.32 -4.49 -8.37
CA ASP A 28 -4.18 -3.90 -9.39
C ASP A 28 -3.73 -2.46 -9.71
N THR A 29 -4.19 -1.95 -10.85
CA THR A 29 -3.91 -0.59 -11.36
C THR A 29 -4.91 0.47 -10.89
N GLY A 30 -5.94 0.09 -10.13
CA GLY A 30 -6.98 1.00 -9.65
C GLY A 30 -8.18 1.22 -10.60
N GLU A 31 -8.04 0.98 -11.90
CA GLU A 31 -9.09 1.27 -12.91
C GLU A 31 -10.42 0.54 -12.65
N ARG A 32 -10.35 -0.67 -12.11
CA ARG A 32 -11.55 -1.46 -11.75
C ARG A 32 -12.42 -0.77 -10.69
N TYR A 33 -11.87 0.19 -9.95
CA TYR A 33 -12.55 0.80 -8.80
C TYR A 33 -13.21 2.15 -9.10
N LEU A 34 -13.17 2.64 -10.34
CA LEU A 34 -13.72 3.96 -10.72
C LEU A 34 -15.20 4.15 -10.34
N SER A 35 -15.99 3.08 -10.27
CA SER A 35 -17.41 3.10 -9.88
C SER A 35 -17.67 2.74 -8.41
N THR A 36 -16.62 2.55 -7.62
CA THR A 36 -16.74 2.24 -6.18
C THR A 36 -16.56 3.50 -5.33
N TRP A 37 -16.80 3.40 -4.02
CA TRP A 37 -16.56 4.49 -3.06
C TRP A 37 -15.14 5.07 -3.13
N LEU A 38 -14.16 4.31 -3.63
CA LEU A 38 -12.77 4.75 -3.70
C LEU A 38 -12.59 6.00 -4.60
N PHE A 39 -13.44 6.13 -5.63
CA PHE A 39 -13.47 7.27 -6.57
C PHE A 39 -14.85 7.93 -6.69
N GLY A 40 -15.87 7.34 -6.06
CA GLY A 40 -17.18 7.96 -5.89
C GLY A 40 -17.10 9.23 -5.04
N LYS A 41 -18.06 10.13 -5.23
CA LYS A 41 -18.21 11.34 -4.40
C LYS A 41 -18.67 11.00 -2.99
#